data_AF-A0A7S4FAX6-F1
#
_entry.id   AF-A0A7S4FAX6-F1
#
_cell.length_a   1.000
_cell.length_b   1.000
_cell.length_c   1.000
_cell.angle_alpha   90.00
_cell.angle_beta   90.00
_cell.angle_gamma   90.00
#
_symmetry.space_group_name_H-M   'P 1'
#
loop_
_entity.id
_entity.type
_entity.pdbx_description
1 polymer ?
#
loop_
_entity_poly.entity_id
_entity_poly.type
_entity_poly.pdbx_seq_one_letter_code
_entity_poly.pdbx_strand_id
1 'polypeptide(L)'
;LLNEKAYTQVFRQTLFDIAAIRAEMLELKAHMHISDPPPVQARRISPFIDLSISAHRAFLSRFDVDGKPPSRVDEESEAAYLSARLQLARACAKRADPQSLADALREYEGIASYVARNRVGGFEAEAAMCREMAE
;
A
#
# COMPACT_ATOMS: atom_id res chain seq x y z
N LEU A 1 -25.26 -23.02 -4.89
CA LEU A 1 -24.18 -22.79 -3.91
C LEU A 1 -23.09 -21.99 -4.61
N LEU A 2 -22.80 -20.76 -4.15
CA LEU A 2 -21.71 -19.95 -4.68
C LEU A 2 -20.37 -20.61 -4.31
N ASN A 3 -19.44 -20.66 -5.26
CA ASN A 3 -18.08 -21.13 -5.01
C ASN A 3 -17.35 -20.11 -4.13
N GLU A 4 -17.11 -20.46 -2.87
CA GLU A 4 -16.50 -19.60 -1.84
C GLU A 4 -15.12 -19.06 -2.26
N LYS A 5 -14.34 -19.86 -2.99
CA LYS A 5 -13.04 -19.43 -3.53
C LYS A 5 -13.19 -18.34 -4.58
N ALA A 6 -14.14 -18.54 -5.51
CA ALA A 6 -14.43 -17.54 -6.55
C ALA A 6 -14.92 -16.23 -5.93
N TYR A 7 -15.79 -16.30 -4.91
CA TYR A 7 -16.24 -15.11 -4.19
C TYR A 7 -15.08 -14.38 -3.50
N THR A 8 -14.19 -15.12 -2.83
CA THR A 8 -13.02 -14.55 -2.16
C THR A 8 -12.10 -13.83 -3.14
N GLN A 9 -11.85 -14.42 -4.32
CA GLN A 9 -11.00 -13.82 -5.35
C GLN A 9 -11.62 -12.55 -5.93
N VAL A 10 -12.91 -12.59 -6.29
CA VAL A 10 -13.64 -11.40 -6.80
C VAL A 10 -13.65 -10.28 -5.76
N PHE A 11 -13.87 -10.62 -4.49
CA PHE A 11 -13.87 -9.65 -3.41
C PHE A 11 -12.47 -9.03 -3.19
N ARG A 12 -11.41 -9.84 -3.22
CA ARG A 12 -10.02 -9.34 -3.16
C ARG A 12 -9.69 -8.41 -4.32
N GLN A 13 -10.07 -8.79 -5.55
CA GLN A 13 -9.87 -7.94 -6.72
C GLN A 13 -10.61 -6.61 -6.58
N THR A 14 -11.86 -6.64 -6.13
CA THR A 14 -12.67 -5.43 -5.91
C THR A 14 -12.02 -4.49 -4.88
N LEU A 15 -11.49 -5.05 -3.78
CA LEU A 15 -10.77 -4.28 -2.77
C LEU A 15 -9.48 -3.68 -3.32
N PHE A 16 -8.74 -4.44 -4.12
CA PHE A 16 -7.54 -3.95 -4.79
C PHE A 16 -7.86 -2.82 -5.76
N ASP A 17 -8.88 -2.97 -6.60
CA ASP A 17 -9.32 -1.93 -7.55
C ASP A 17 -9.71 -0.65 -6.82
N ILE A 18 -10.46 -0.76 -5.71
CA ILE A 18 -10.80 0.40 -4.87
C ILE A 18 -9.53 1.05 -4.32
N ALA A 19 -8.58 0.26 -3.79
CA ALA A 19 -7.34 0.78 -3.24
C ALA A 19 -6.51 1.51 -4.31
N ALA A 20 -6.39 0.93 -5.50
CA ALA A 20 -5.70 1.53 -6.64
C ALA A 20 -6.34 2.86 -7.06
N ILE A 21 -7.67 2.91 -7.22
CA ILE A 21 -8.40 4.14 -7.53
C ILE A 21 -8.14 5.21 -6.46
N ARG A 22 -8.11 4.83 -5.18
CA ARG A 22 -7.83 5.80 -4.09
C ARG A 22 -6.39 6.30 -4.11
N ALA A 23 -5.41 5.45 -4.46
CA ALA A 23 -4.02 5.89 -4.65
C ALA A 23 -3.92 6.90 -5.80
N GLU A 24 -4.53 6.61 -6.95
CA GLU A 24 -4.56 7.53 -8.10
C GLU A 24 -5.22 8.86 -7.75
N MET A 25 -6.37 8.83 -7.06
CA MET A 25 -7.04 10.03 -6.59
C MET A 25 -6.16 10.86 -5.65
N LEU A 26 -5.41 10.22 -4.76
CA LEU A 26 -4.48 10.90 -3.87
C LEU A 26 -3.38 11.61 -4.67
N GLU A 27 -2.75 10.93 -5.64
CA GLU A 27 -1.71 11.55 -6.47
C GLU A 27 -2.24 12.71 -7.31
N LEU A 28 -3.41 12.55 -7.93
CA LEU A 28 -4.08 13.63 -8.66
C LEU A 28 -4.34 14.84 -7.75
N LYS A 29 -4.86 14.61 -6.55
CA LYS A 29 -5.12 15.70 -5.58
C LYS A 29 -3.84 16.35 -5.07
N ALA A 30 -2.79 15.57 -4.84
CA ALA A 30 -1.49 16.10 -4.46
C ALA A 30 -0.93 17.00 -5.56
N HIS A 31 -1.04 16.58 -6.83
CA HIS A 31 -0.61 17.36 -7.98
C HIS A 31 -1.44 18.64 -8.17
N MET A 32 -2.76 18.57 -8.04
CA MET A 32 -3.65 19.74 -8.14
C MET A 32 -3.33 20.85 -7.12
N HIS A 33 -2.74 20.47 -5.98
CA HIS A 33 -2.43 21.38 -4.87
C HIS A 33 -0.92 21.61 -4.70
N ILE A 34 -0.10 21.27 -5.70
CA ILE A 34 1.36 21.39 -5.61
C ILE A 34 1.83 22.85 -5.45
N SER A 35 1.06 23.80 -5.97
CA SER A 35 1.35 25.24 -5.89
C SER A 35 0.77 25.90 -4.63
N ASP A 36 -0.03 25.19 -3.84
CA ASP A 36 -0.59 25.72 -2.59
C ASP A 36 0.51 25.79 -1.50
N PRO A 37 0.43 26.73 -0.55
CA PRO A 37 1.33 26.75 0.61
C PRO A 37 1.24 25.42 1.40
N PRO A 38 2.35 24.93 2.01
CA PRO A 38 2.37 23.61 2.64
C PRO A 38 1.25 23.32 3.65
N PRO A 39 0.86 24.25 4.55
CA PRO A 39 -0.25 24.01 5.47
C PRO A 39 -1.61 23.85 4.77
N VAL A 40 -1.82 24.55 3.66
CA VAL A 40 -3.05 24.47 2.85
C VAL A 40 -3.08 23.18 2.07
N GLN A 41 -1.95 22.82 1.44
CA GLN A 41 -1.79 21.57 0.72
C GLN A 41 -2.10 20.38 1.65
N ALA A 42 -1.43 20.31 2.81
CA ALA A 42 -1.62 19.24 3.81
C ALA A 42 -3.10 19.06 4.18
N ARG A 43 -3.81 20.17 4.49
CA ARG A 43 -5.24 20.12 4.82
C ARG A 43 -6.11 19.61 3.67
N ARG A 44 -5.79 19.96 2.42
CA ARG A 44 -6.58 19.55 1.25
C ARG A 44 -6.34 18.09 0.85
N ILE A 45 -5.12 17.58 1.05
CA ILE A 45 -4.77 16.19 0.69
C ILE A 45 -5.08 15.19 1.81
N SER A 46 -5.13 15.62 3.08
CA SER A 46 -5.32 14.74 4.25
C SER A 46 -6.50 13.77 4.11
N PRO A 47 -7.71 14.18 3.66
CA PRO A 47 -8.81 13.23 3.50
C PRO A 47 -8.53 12.13 2.48
N PHE A 48 -7.76 12.43 1.42
CA PHE A 48 -7.40 11.47 0.39
C PHE A 48 -6.29 10.53 0.85
N ILE A 49 -5.39 11.00 1.71
CA ILE A 49 -4.41 10.16 2.41
C ILE A 49 -5.15 9.12 3.26
N ASP A 50 -6.10 9.57 4.09
CA ASP A 50 -6.89 8.69 4.96
C ASP A 50 -7.68 7.64 4.17
N LEU A 51 -8.33 8.05 3.08
CA LEU A 51 -9.06 7.13 2.20
C LEU A 51 -8.13 6.12 1.52
N SER A 52 -6.95 6.54 1.08
CA SER A 52 -5.96 5.63 0.49
C SER A 52 -5.46 4.62 1.52
N ILE A 53 -5.04 5.07 2.70
CA ILE A 53 -4.55 4.20 3.79
C ILE A 53 -5.61 3.17 4.18
N SER A 54 -6.85 3.61 4.41
CA SER A 54 -7.94 2.71 4.82
C SER A 54 -8.29 1.68 3.75
N ALA A 55 -8.31 2.06 2.47
CA ALA A 55 -8.56 1.12 1.37
C ALA A 55 -7.47 0.06 1.24
N HIS A 56 -6.19 0.45 1.30
CA HIS A 56 -5.08 -0.51 1.24
C HIS A 56 -5.07 -1.45 2.45
N ARG A 57 -5.31 -0.93 3.66
CA ARG A 57 -5.45 -1.78 4.87
C ARG A 57 -6.62 -2.76 4.75
N ALA A 58 -7.75 -2.35 4.16
CA ALA A 58 -8.88 -3.24 3.92
C ALA A 58 -8.50 -4.41 2.99
N PHE A 59 -7.77 -4.14 1.91
CA PHE A 59 -7.25 -5.18 1.02
C PHE A 59 -6.21 -6.08 1.71
N LEU A 60 -5.19 -5.51 2.35
CA LEU A 60 -4.11 -6.26 3.00
C LEU A 60 -4.61 -7.15 4.15
N SER A 61 -5.67 -6.74 4.85
CA SER A 61 -6.31 -7.56 5.89
C SER A 61 -6.91 -8.88 5.38
N ARG A 62 -6.96 -9.10 4.07
CA ARG A 62 -7.38 -10.38 3.46
C ARG A 62 -6.23 -11.39 3.35
N PHE A 63 -5.00 -10.98 3.68
CA PHE A 63 -3.77 -11.78 3.62
C PHE A 63 -3.06 -11.80 4.97
N ASP A 64 -2.98 -10.64 5.63
CA ASP A 64 -2.27 -10.48 6.88
C ASP A 64 -3.00 -11.18 8.03
N VAL A 65 -2.23 -11.85 8.88
CA VAL A 65 -2.72 -12.55 10.08
C VAL A 65 -2.18 -11.79 11.29
N ASP A 66 -3.06 -11.35 12.19
CA ASP A 66 -2.73 -10.54 13.37
C ASP A 66 -1.89 -9.28 13.03
N GLY A 67 -2.18 -8.66 11.88
CA GLY A 67 -1.48 -7.47 11.41
C GLY A 67 -0.05 -7.72 10.92
N LYS A 68 0.33 -8.99 10.71
CA LYS A 68 1.65 -9.36 10.19
C LYS A 68 1.55 -9.87 8.74
N PRO A 69 2.52 -9.51 7.88
CA PRO A 69 2.63 -10.10 6.55
C PRO A 69 2.68 -11.64 6.65
N PRO A 70 1.98 -12.38 5.78
CA PRO A 70 2.09 -13.83 5.74
C PRO A 70 3.50 -14.23 5.27
N SER A 71 3.87 -15.48 5.54
CA SER A 71 5.15 -16.03 5.07
C SER A 71 5.24 -15.99 3.54
N ARG A 72 4.15 -16.32 2.85
CA ARG A 72 4.00 -16.31 1.38
C ARG A 72 2.54 -16.06 0.98
N VAL A 73 2.36 -15.39 -0.16
CA VAL A 73 1.09 -15.16 -0.84
C VAL A 73 1.09 -16.03 -2.10
N ASP A 74 -0.09 -16.40 -2.59
CA ASP A 74 -0.24 -17.08 -3.88
C ASP A 74 0.35 -16.22 -5.01
N GLU A 75 1.06 -16.85 -5.95
CA GLU A 75 1.79 -16.16 -7.03
C GLU A 75 0.88 -15.23 -7.85
N GLU A 76 -0.39 -15.64 -8.07
CA GLU A 76 -1.39 -14.83 -8.79
C GLU A 76 -1.75 -13.52 -8.07
N SER A 77 -1.67 -13.48 -6.74
CA SER A 77 -2.00 -12.32 -5.91
C SER A 77 -0.77 -11.56 -5.41
N GLU A 78 0.43 -12.12 -5.55
CA GLU A 78 1.67 -11.61 -4.94
C GLU A 78 2.04 -10.20 -5.44
N ALA A 79 1.89 -9.95 -6.74
CA ALA A 79 2.15 -8.63 -7.32
C ALA A 79 1.17 -7.55 -6.80
N ALA A 80 -0.13 -7.88 -6.71
CA ALA A 80 -1.15 -6.99 -6.16
C ALA A 80 -0.90 -6.72 -4.67
N TYR A 81 -0.51 -7.76 -3.92
CA TYR A 81 -0.14 -7.66 -2.51
C TYR A 81 1.04 -6.69 -2.27
N LEU A 82 2.15 -6.88 -2.98
CA LEU A 82 3.34 -6.03 -2.85
C LEU A 82 3.07 -4.60 -3.33
N SER A 83 2.33 -4.44 -4.43
CA SER A 83 1.93 -3.12 -4.93
C SER A 83 1.08 -2.38 -3.89
N ALA A 84 0.13 -3.06 -3.25
CA ALA A 84 -0.72 -2.45 -2.23
C ALA A 84 0.07 -2.04 -0.99
N ARG A 85 1.05 -2.83 -0.54
CA ARG A 85 1.95 -2.43 0.55
C ARG A 85 2.77 -1.20 0.19
N LEU A 86 3.32 -1.16 -1.02
CA LEU A 86 4.12 -0.02 -1.48
C LEU A 86 3.28 1.27 -1.52
N GLN A 87 2.06 1.19 -2.03
CA GLN A 87 1.15 2.35 -2.07
C GLN A 87 0.69 2.78 -0.68
N LEU A 88 0.47 1.83 0.24
CA LEU A 88 0.23 2.13 1.65
C LEU A 88 1.41 2.89 2.27
N ALA A 89 2.63 2.43 2.06
CA ALA A 89 3.84 3.09 2.56
C ALA A 89 3.94 4.54 2.06
N ARG A 90 3.72 4.75 0.76
CA ARG A 90 3.71 6.08 0.14
C ARG A 90 2.62 6.98 0.70
N ALA A 91 1.41 6.45 0.90
CA ALA A 91 0.31 7.22 1.49
C ALA A 91 0.61 7.64 2.93
N CYS A 92 1.15 6.71 3.75
CA CYS A 92 1.58 7.01 5.12
C CYS A 92 2.67 8.10 5.14
N ALA A 93 3.67 8.01 4.26
CA ALA A 93 4.74 9.01 4.18
C ALA A 93 4.22 10.43 3.87
N LYS A 94 3.16 10.57 3.08
CA LYS A 94 2.54 11.88 2.77
C LYS A 94 1.80 12.50 3.95
N ARG A 95 1.45 11.74 5.01
CA ARG A 95 0.74 12.29 6.18
C ARG A 95 1.65 13.19 7.04
N ALA A 96 2.97 13.02 6.92
CA ALA A 96 3.99 13.88 7.52
C ALA A 96 3.91 14.03 9.06
N ASP A 97 3.31 13.06 9.76
CA ASP A 97 3.41 12.94 11.22
C ASP A 97 4.37 11.79 11.61
N PRO A 98 4.99 11.84 12.80
CA PRO A 98 5.99 10.86 13.22
C PRO A 98 5.50 9.40 13.19
N GLN A 99 4.23 9.16 13.55
CA GLN A 99 3.70 7.80 13.59
C GLN A 99 3.51 7.25 12.18
N SER A 100 3.01 8.06 11.25
CA SER A 100 2.83 7.64 9.87
C SER A 100 4.16 7.43 9.13
N LEU A 101 5.20 8.18 9.48
CA LEU A 101 6.55 7.91 8.98
C LEU A 101 7.05 6.55 9.47
N ALA A 102 6.89 6.24 10.76
CA ALA A 102 7.24 4.93 11.30
C ALA A 102 6.44 3.78 10.65
N ASP A 103 5.16 4.00 10.36
CA ASP A 103 4.34 3.05 9.63
C ASP A 103 4.83 2.87 8.18
N ALA A 104 5.23 3.94 7.49
CA ALA A 104 5.79 3.86 6.13
C ALA A 104 7.11 3.06 6.11
N LEU A 105 8.01 3.32 7.05
CA LEU A 105 9.28 2.59 7.18
C LEU A 105 9.03 1.09 7.41
N ARG A 106 8.11 0.74 8.31
CA ARG A 106 7.74 -0.67 8.57
C ARG A 106 7.24 -1.37 7.30
N GLU A 107 6.46 -0.68 6.48
CA GLU A 107 6.00 -1.24 5.21
C GLU A 107 7.14 -1.44 4.22
N TYR A 108 8.05 -0.46 4.07
CA TYR A 108 9.24 -0.59 3.21
C TYR A 108 10.16 -1.74 3.63
N GLU A 109 10.49 -1.84 4.93
CA GLU A 109 11.26 -2.94 5.51
C GLU A 109 10.57 -4.30 5.27
N GLY A 110 9.25 -4.33 5.44
CA GLY A 110 8.42 -5.52 5.22
C GLY A 110 8.48 -6.00 3.78
N ILE A 111 8.38 -5.09 2.80
CA ILE A 111 8.48 -5.40 1.37
C ILE A 111 9.87 -5.94 1.05
N ALA A 112 10.94 -5.24 1.45
CA ALA A 112 12.31 -5.65 1.17
C ALA A 112 12.61 -7.05 1.76
N SER A 113 12.18 -7.29 3.00
CA SER A 113 12.32 -8.58 3.68
C SER A 113 11.52 -9.69 3.00
N TYR A 114 10.30 -9.39 2.57
CA TYR A 114 9.43 -10.36 1.89
C TYR A 114 10.02 -10.79 0.54
N VAL A 115 10.44 -9.84 -0.30
CA VAL A 115 11.00 -10.11 -1.62
C VAL A 115 12.32 -10.88 -1.50
N ALA A 116 13.19 -10.51 -0.55
CA ALA A 116 14.43 -11.24 -0.29
C ALA A 116 14.19 -12.69 0.13
N ARG A 117 13.17 -12.94 0.96
CA ARG A 117 12.81 -14.29 1.44
C ARG A 117 12.18 -15.15 0.35
N ASN A 118 11.25 -14.59 -0.43
CA ASN A 118 10.41 -15.35 -1.37
C ASN A 118 10.93 -15.34 -2.82
N ARG A 119 11.93 -14.51 -3.15
CA ARG A 119 12.51 -14.38 -4.50
C ARG A 119 11.46 -14.05 -5.56
N VAL A 120 10.64 -13.05 -5.28
CA VAL A 120 9.57 -12.59 -6.16
C VAL A 120 10.19 -11.94 -7.40
N GLY A 121 10.06 -12.59 -8.56
CA GLY A 121 10.60 -12.09 -9.81
C GLY A 121 9.88 -10.84 -10.28
N GLY A 122 10.63 -9.83 -10.73
CA GLY A 122 10.08 -8.59 -11.28
C GLY A 122 9.74 -7.51 -10.24
N PHE A 123 10.14 -7.72 -8.97
CA PHE A 123 9.96 -6.76 -7.87
C PHE A 123 11.30 -6.35 -7.23
N GLU A 124 12.43 -6.74 -7.83
CA GLU A 124 13.77 -6.53 -7.28
C GLU A 124 14.13 -5.05 -7.20
N ALA A 125 13.74 -4.26 -8.20
CA ALA A 125 14.00 -2.82 -8.25
C ALA A 125 13.21 -2.07 -7.16
N GLU A 126 11.91 -2.38 -7.02
CA GLU A 126 11.05 -1.83 -5.98
C GLU A 126 11.53 -2.23 -4.59
N ALA A 127 11.99 -3.48 -4.41
CA ALA A 127 12.55 -3.94 -3.14
C ALA A 127 13.87 -3.25 -2.78
N ALA A 128 14.72 -2.97 -3.77
CA ALA A 128 15.95 -2.19 -3.58
C ALA A 128 15.62 -0.75 -3.14
N MET A 129 14.68 -0.08 -3.85
CA MET A 129 14.20 1.23 -3.46
C MET A 129 13.60 1.23 -2.05
N CYS A 130 12.80 0.22 -1.68
CA CYS A 130 12.25 0.12 -0.33
C CYS A 130 13.34 -0.01 0.74
N ARG A 131 14.43 -0.73 0.44
CA ARG A 131 15.57 -0.83 1.36
C ARG A 131 16.24 0.52 1.55
N GLU A 132 16.50 1.26 0.48
CA GLU A 132 17.09 2.61 0.53
C GLU A 132 16.20 3.59 1.30
N MET A 133 14.87 3.51 1.15
CA MET A 133 13.92 4.37 1.85
C MET A 133 13.78 4.04 3.35
N ALA A 134 14.27 2.86 3.78
CA ALA A 134 14.24 2.41 5.16
C ALA A 134 15.54 2.71 5.93
N GLU A 135 16.61 3.13 5.24
CA GLU A 135 17.91 3.55 5.81
C GLU A 135 17.93 5.05 6.18
#